data_AF-A0A846CE20-F1
#
_entry.id   AF-A0A846CE20-F1
#
_cell.length_a   1.000
_cell.length_b   1.000
_cell.length_c   1.000
_cell.angle_alpha   90.00
_cell.angle_beta   90.00
_cell.angle_gamma   90.00
#
_symmetry.space_group_name_H-M   'P 1'
#
loop_
_entity.id
_entity.type
_entity.pdbx_description
1 polymer ?
#
loop_
_entity_poly.entity_id
_entity_poly.type
_entity_poly.pdbx_seq_one_letter_code
_entity_poly.pdbx_strand_id
1 'polypeptide(L)'
;MNIKAIALASIIGLSTPAIADITLNSHSASAMPTDFVRPTGAFMDNSENSVVLLKLDEFGNYTYEAKSGRSGAFLTLKNPYIKGNNKRYTYTFKNGNHKYIIAHRPKNPSIIRLSVVNPQGYVILNHLMEKLGTDWDVNSIVGNYENHLYDSGGKNDWHYVTISRIDDNTLQWKNRVGITWTLHATKHREILKVGKDCPYFDHGHTTATVIWDGNQVLGILGPWNKRYDRSN
;
A
#
# COMPACT_ATOMS: atom_id res chain seq x y z
N MET A 1 29.62 27.51 6.97
CA MET A 1 28.93 26.23 7.23
C MET A 1 27.49 26.37 6.72
N ASN A 2 27.17 25.74 5.58
CA ASN A 2 25.98 26.05 4.76
C ASN A 2 24.95 24.91 4.90
N ILE A 3 23.74 25.23 5.39
CA ILE A 3 22.70 24.30 5.89
C ILE A 3 21.95 23.53 4.77
N LYS A 4 22.51 23.43 3.56
CA LYS A 4 21.80 22.93 2.36
C LYS A 4 21.87 21.42 2.10
N ALA A 5 22.21 20.59 3.08
CA ALA A 5 22.33 19.13 2.90
C ALA A 5 21.38 18.29 3.78
N ILE A 6 20.25 18.85 4.24
CA ILE A 6 19.12 18.03 4.70
C ILE A 6 18.35 17.59 3.46
N ALA A 7 18.96 16.71 2.66
CA ALA A 7 18.24 16.03 1.60
C ALA A 7 17.14 15.18 2.25
N LEU A 8 15.92 15.38 1.80
CA LEU A 8 14.67 14.71 2.16
C LEU A 8 14.83 13.17 2.23
N ALA A 9 15.32 12.64 3.35
CA ALA A 9 15.27 11.21 3.67
C ALA A 9 14.09 10.89 4.60
N SER A 10 13.11 11.78 4.70
CA SER A 10 12.03 11.71 5.70
C SER A 10 10.85 10.81 5.30
N ILE A 11 10.90 10.11 4.17
CA ILE A 11 9.77 9.28 3.71
C ILE A 11 10.12 7.77 3.67
N ILE A 12 11.37 7.38 3.39
CA ILE A 12 11.83 5.97 3.47
C ILE A 12 13.26 5.84 4.05
N GLY A 13 13.90 6.89 4.57
CA GLY A 13 15.27 6.80 5.08
C GLY A 13 16.32 6.44 4.01
N LEU A 14 16.05 6.74 2.73
CA LEU A 14 17.04 6.61 1.67
C LEU A 14 17.87 7.90 1.65
N SER A 15 19.08 7.88 2.23
CA SER A 15 20.05 8.96 2.02
C SER A 15 20.75 8.84 0.65
N THR A 16 20.67 7.68 0.00
CA THR A 16 21.18 7.40 -1.36
C THR A 16 20.47 6.16 -1.93
N PRO A 17 20.30 6.01 -3.25
CA PRO A 17 20.10 4.70 -3.85
C PRO A 17 21.42 3.93 -3.70
N ALA A 18 21.55 3.14 -2.66
CA ALA A 18 22.58 2.13 -2.59
C ALA A 18 21.92 0.80 -2.98
N ILE A 19 22.37 0.21 -4.09
CA ILE A 19 22.30 -1.24 -4.26
C ILE A 19 23.13 -1.79 -3.11
N ALA A 20 22.48 -2.19 -2.02
CA ALA A 20 23.18 -2.76 -0.88
C ALA A 20 23.56 -4.20 -1.22
N ASP A 21 24.86 -4.50 -1.17
CA ASP A 21 25.35 -5.87 -1.17
C ASP A 21 24.66 -6.68 -0.07
N ILE A 22 24.15 -7.85 -0.47
CA ILE A 22 23.43 -8.79 0.38
C ILE A 22 24.42 -9.39 1.38
N THR A 23 24.37 -8.94 2.64
CA THR A 23 25.05 -9.65 3.74
C THR A 23 24.11 -10.71 4.31
N LEU A 24 24.42 -11.98 4.02
CA LEU A 24 23.76 -13.16 4.58
C LEU A 24 24.05 -13.27 6.08
N ASN A 25 23.19 -12.71 6.92
CA ASN A 25 23.18 -13.05 8.35
C ASN A 25 22.27 -14.26 8.57
N SER A 26 22.83 -15.47 8.47
CA SER A 26 22.19 -16.69 8.95
C SER A 26 21.99 -16.60 10.46
N HIS A 27 20.75 -16.36 10.90
CA HIS A 27 20.41 -16.48 12.31
C HIS A 27 20.05 -17.93 12.63
N SER A 28 20.69 -18.46 13.66
CA SER A 28 20.35 -19.72 14.31
C SER A 28 18.87 -19.69 14.72
N ALA A 29 18.06 -20.57 14.12
CA ALA A 29 16.65 -20.68 14.41
C ALA A 29 16.47 -21.27 15.82
N SER A 30 16.22 -20.41 16.82
CA SER A 30 15.43 -20.86 17.97
C SER A 30 14.03 -21.17 17.45
N ALA A 31 13.49 -22.35 17.78
CA ALA A 31 12.16 -22.74 17.36
C ALA A 31 11.15 -21.64 17.76
N MET A 32 10.60 -20.95 16.76
CA MET A 32 9.61 -19.91 17.00
C MET A 32 8.33 -20.58 17.53
N PRO A 33 7.64 -19.99 18.52
CA PRO A 33 6.38 -20.53 19.04
C PRO A 33 5.37 -20.82 17.92
N THR A 34 4.51 -21.83 18.10
CA THR A 34 3.50 -22.21 17.08
C THR A 34 2.41 -21.16 16.88
N ASP A 35 2.25 -20.22 17.81
CA ASP A 35 1.39 -19.03 17.73
C ASP A 35 2.11 -17.81 17.12
N PHE A 36 3.32 -17.99 16.59
CA PHE A 36 4.09 -16.93 15.98
C PHE A 36 3.50 -16.51 14.62
N VAL A 37 2.68 -15.47 14.65
CA VAL A 37 2.15 -14.83 13.44
C VAL A 37 3.05 -13.67 13.02
N ARG A 38 3.62 -13.78 11.82
CA ARG A 38 4.28 -12.64 11.15
C ARG A 38 3.20 -11.77 10.52
N PRO A 39 3.24 -10.43 10.69
CA PRO A 39 2.31 -9.58 9.96
C PRO A 39 2.67 -9.64 8.47
N THR A 40 1.70 -9.97 7.63
CA THR A 40 1.85 -9.97 6.17
C THR A 40 0.82 -9.06 5.54
N GLY A 41 1.11 -8.60 4.33
CA GLY A 41 0.24 -7.70 3.57
C GLY A 41 0.77 -6.28 3.48
N ALA A 42 0.00 -5.44 2.80
CA ALA A 42 0.31 -4.03 2.62
C ALA A 42 -0.21 -3.21 3.81
N PHE A 43 0.57 -2.22 4.24
CA PHE A 43 0.29 -1.34 5.37
C PHE A 43 0.55 0.11 4.98
N MET A 44 -0.31 1.03 5.42
CA MET A 44 -0.17 2.46 5.14
C MET A 44 -0.49 3.29 6.38
N ASP A 45 0.14 4.45 6.50
CA ASP A 45 -0.17 5.42 7.56
C ASP A 45 -1.30 6.39 7.14
N ASN A 46 -1.74 7.23 8.07
CA ASN A 46 -2.78 8.23 7.82
C ASN A 46 -2.38 9.31 6.81
N SER A 47 -1.09 9.43 6.46
CA SER A 47 -0.65 10.39 5.46
C SER A 47 -0.91 9.90 4.05
N GLU A 48 -1.13 8.59 3.86
CA GLU A 48 -1.33 7.90 2.58
C GLU A 48 -0.19 8.11 1.57
N ASN A 49 0.98 8.54 2.04
CA ASN A 49 2.12 8.86 1.17
C ASN A 49 3.11 7.71 1.01
N SER A 50 2.96 6.62 1.77
CA SER A 50 3.91 5.50 1.74
C SER A 50 3.25 4.21 2.14
N VAL A 51 3.56 3.16 1.40
CA VAL A 51 3.07 1.80 1.64
C VAL A 51 4.24 0.92 2.00
N VAL A 52 4.03 0.05 2.99
CA VAL A 52 4.93 -1.03 3.37
C VAL A 52 4.25 -2.35 3.06
N LEU A 53 4.89 -3.20 2.25
CA LEU A 53 4.44 -4.58 2.00
C LEU A 53 5.35 -5.56 2.75
N LEU A 54 4.73 -6.40 3.59
CA LEU A 54 5.41 -7.47 4.32
C LEU A 54 5.04 -8.82 3.70
N LYS A 55 6.03 -9.53 3.16
CA LYS A 55 5.85 -10.83 2.49
C LYS A 55 6.55 -11.93 3.26
N LEU A 56 5.88 -13.07 3.40
CA LEU A 56 6.48 -14.32 3.84
C LEU A 56 6.36 -15.31 2.69
N ASP A 57 7.50 -15.82 2.20
CA ASP A 57 7.48 -16.85 1.16
C ASP A 57 7.36 -18.27 1.76
N GLU A 58 7.23 -19.27 0.89
CA GLU A 58 7.12 -20.68 1.24
C GLU A 58 8.35 -21.24 1.97
N PHE A 59 9.51 -20.61 1.79
CA PHE A 59 10.77 -20.96 2.45
C PHE A 59 10.96 -20.23 3.79
N GLY A 60 10.00 -19.40 4.20
CA GLY A 60 10.05 -18.64 5.44
C GLY A 60 10.88 -17.36 5.38
N ASN A 61 11.34 -16.93 4.20
CA ASN A 61 12.02 -15.65 4.04
C ASN A 61 11.00 -14.52 4.23
N TYR A 62 11.33 -13.62 5.15
CA TYR A 62 10.47 -12.50 5.48
C TYR A 62 11.04 -11.21 4.87
N THR A 63 10.25 -10.59 4.00
CA THR A 63 10.65 -9.45 3.17
C THR A 63 9.84 -8.22 3.57
N TYR A 64 10.55 -7.09 3.71
CA TYR A 64 10.00 -5.74 3.80
C TYR A 64 10.20 -5.05 2.46
N GLU A 65 9.13 -4.58 1.87
CA GLU A 65 9.14 -3.68 0.72
C GLU A 65 8.50 -2.36 1.14
N ALA A 66 9.07 -1.24 0.72
CA ALA A 66 8.47 0.07 0.93
C ALA A 66 8.52 0.89 -0.35
N LYS A 67 7.44 1.63 -0.59
CA LYS A 67 7.33 2.56 -1.71
C LYS A 67 6.81 3.92 -1.26
N SER A 68 7.41 4.97 -1.80
CA SER A 68 6.98 6.35 -1.57
C SER A 68 6.03 6.75 -2.68
N GLY A 69 4.82 7.17 -2.31
CA GLY A 69 3.86 7.75 -3.24
C GLY A 69 4.29 9.13 -3.77
N ARG A 70 5.24 9.82 -3.12
CA ARG A 70 5.69 11.16 -3.56
C ARG A 70 6.84 11.12 -4.56
N SER A 71 7.84 10.30 -4.31
CA SER A 71 9.04 10.23 -5.15
C SER A 71 9.08 9.00 -6.05
N GLY A 72 8.18 8.04 -5.86
CA GLY A 72 8.26 6.73 -6.51
C GLY A 72 9.40 5.85 -6.01
N ALA A 73 10.22 6.31 -5.05
CA ALA A 73 11.35 5.56 -4.53
C ALA A 73 10.89 4.25 -3.88
N PHE A 74 11.67 3.19 -4.10
CA PHE A 74 11.40 1.85 -3.59
C PHE A 74 12.57 1.33 -2.75
N LEU A 75 12.27 0.47 -1.79
CA LEU A 75 13.26 -0.20 -0.93
C LEU A 75 12.80 -1.63 -0.67
N THR A 76 13.72 -2.59 -0.77
CA THR A 76 13.47 -4.00 -0.43
C THR A 76 14.53 -4.48 0.55
N LEU A 77 14.09 -5.03 1.68
CA LEU A 77 14.94 -5.58 2.74
C LEU A 77 14.45 -6.98 3.09
N LYS A 78 15.35 -7.88 3.48
CA LYS A 78 15.02 -9.27 3.81
C LYS A 78 15.68 -9.70 5.11
N ASN A 79 15.25 -10.84 5.64
CA ASN A 79 15.90 -11.56 6.72
C ASN A 79 16.12 -10.72 7.98
N PRO A 80 15.05 -10.19 8.59
CA PRO A 80 15.18 -9.33 9.76
C PRO A 80 15.66 -10.13 10.97
N TYR A 81 16.35 -9.44 11.88
CA TYR A 81 16.51 -9.92 13.23
C TYR A 81 15.18 -9.83 13.98
N ILE A 82 14.72 -10.94 14.56
CA ILE A 82 13.43 -11.04 15.24
C ILE A 82 13.66 -11.13 16.75
N LYS A 83 12.95 -10.31 17.52
CA LYS A 83 12.92 -10.36 18.98
C LYS A 83 11.49 -10.15 19.48
N GLY A 84 11.12 -10.76 20.59
CA GLY A 84 9.83 -10.49 21.24
C GLY A 84 9.22 -11.69 21.93
N ASN A 85 7.92 -11.62 22.13
CA ASN A 85 7.08 -12.66 22.69
C ASN A 85 5.64 -12.54 22.15
N ASN A 86 4.74 -13.43 22.59
CA ASN A 86 3.34 -13.46 22.18
C ASN A 86 2.53 -12.16 22.42
N LYS A 87 3.04 -11.21 23.22
CA LYS A 87 2.44 -9.88 23.37
C LYS A 87 2.90 -8.90 22.30
N ARG A 88 4.17 -8.99 21.88
CA ARG A 88 4.78 -8.10 20.91
C ARG A 88 6.05 -8.68 20.31
N TYR A 89 6.14 -8.64 18.99
CA TYR A 89 7.34 -8.93 18.22
C TYR A 89 7.88 -7.68 17.55
N THR A 90 9.20 -7.65 17.35
CA THR A 90 9.94 -6.65 16.58
C THR A 90 10.78 -7.34 15.52
N TYR A 91 10.67 -6.86 14.29
CA TYR A 91 11.43 -7.31 13.12
C TYR A 91 12.35 -6.19 12.69
N THR A 92 13.65 -6.38 12.82
CA THR A 92 14.66 -5.37 12.51
C THR A 92 15.36 -5.72 11.21
N PHE A 93 15.02 -5.00 10.16
CA PHE A 93 15.73 -5.03 8.87
C PHE A 93 16.86 -4.00 8.88
N LYS A 94 17.94 -4.25 8.15
CA LYS A 94 19.09 -3.34 8.04
C LYS A 94 19.25 -2.85 6.62
N ASN A 95 19.56 -1.56 6.48
CA ASN A 95 20.04 -0.96 5.23
C ASN A 95 21.31 -0.16 5.56
N GLY A 96 22.49 -0.75 5.33
CA GLY A 96 23.73 -0.26 5.91
C GLY A 96 23.62 -0.11 7.43
N ASN A 97 23.93 1.08 7.95
CA ASN A 97 23.85 1.40 9.38
C ASN A 97 22.46 1.87 9.85
N HIS A 98 21.49 1.99 8.94
CA HIS A 98 20.10 2.29 9.31
C HIS A 98 19.38 1.01 9.71
N LYS A 99 18.42 1.15 10.64
CA LYS A 99 17.56 0.04 11.09
C LYS A 99 16.11 0.38 10.81
N TYR A 100 15.39 -0.56 10.19
CA TYR A 100 13.97 -0.48 9.90
C TYR A 100 13.27 -1.50 10.80
N ILE A 101 12.51 -1.01 11.75
CA ILE A 101 11.95 -1.80 12.83
C ILE A 101 10.43 -1.85 12.64
N ILE A 102 9.91 -3.04 12.38
CA ILE A 102 8.47 -3.31 12.42
C ILE A 102 8.13 -3.87 13.79
N ALA A 103 7.31 -3.15 14.56
CA ALA A 103 6.75 -3.67 15.79
C ALA A 103 5.29 -4.08 15.59
N HIS A 104 4.94 -5.28 16.02
CA HIS A 104 3.64 -5.89 15.79
C HIS A 104 3.14 -6.60 17.06
N ARG A 105 1.84 -6.50 17.33
CA ARG A 105 1.16 -7.23 18.40
C ARG A 105 0.35 -8.37 17.75
N PRO A 106 0.61 -9.65 18.05
CA PRO A 106 -0.13 -10.77 17.45
C PRO A 106 -1.66 -10.66 17.58
N LYS A 107 -2.16 -10.14 18.70
CA LYS A 107 -3.59 -9.90 18.93
C LYS A 107 -4.21 -8.79 18.07
N ASN A 108 -3.41 -7.99 17.38
CA ASN A 108 -3.87 -6.96 16.45
C ASN A 108 -3.01 -7.00 15.16
N PRO A 109 -3.28 -7.96 14.25
CA PRO A 109 -2.51 -8.17 13.03
C PRO A 109 -2.72 -7.11 11.95
N SER A 110 -3.77 -6.31 12.08
CA SER A 110 -4.06 -5.23 11.14
C SER A 110 -3.27 -3.96 11.41
N ILE A 111 -2.42 -3.93 12.44
CA ILE A 111 -1.64 -2.75 12.81
C ILE A 111 -0.17 -3.12 13.01
N ILE A 112 0.70 -2.29 12.43
CA ILE A 112 2.14 -2.31 12.70
C ILE A 112 2.60 -0.91 13.10
N ARG A 113 3.75 -0.85 13.79
CA ARG A 113 4.50 0.39 13.96
C ARG A 113 5.82 0.27 13.21
N LEU A 114 6.02 1.11 12.20
CA LEU A 114 7.30 1.27 11.53
C LEU A 114 8.13 2.31 12.28
N SER A 115 9.39 2.00 12.55
CA SER A 115 10.37 2.97 13.01
C SER A 115 11.67 2.85 12.23
N VAL A 116 12.23 3.98 11.79
CA VAL A 116 13.56 4.01 11.16
C VAL A 116 14.53 4.68 12.12
N VAL A 117 15.64 4.01 12.39
CA VAL A 117 16.71 4.47 13.28
C VAL A 117 17.95 4.74 12.45
N ASN A 118 18.53 5.93 12.59
CA ASN A 118 19.74 6.32 11.89
C ASN A 118 21.01 5.72 12.54
N PRO A 119 22.20 5.87 11.93
CA PRO A 119 23.44 5.32 12.47
C PRO A 119 23.81 5.85 13.86
N GLN A 120 23.38 7.06 14.20
CA GLN A 120 23.59 7.68 15.51
C GLN A 120 22.63 7.15 16.59
N GLY A 121 21.67 6.29 16.23
CA GLY A 121 20.71 5.70 17.16
C GLY A 121 19.41 6.51 17.35
N TYR A 122 19.23 7.62 16.62
CA TYR A 122 18.01 8.41 16.69
C TYR A 122 16.90 7.82 15.82
N VAL A 123 15.68 7.80 16.35
CA VAL A 123 14.46 7.49 15.57
C VAL A 123 14.13 8.68 14.67
N ILE A 124 14.29 8.50 13.37
CA ILE A 124 14.05 9.53 12.35
C ILE A 124 12.69 9.38 11.64
N LEU A 125 12.02 8.24 11.83
CA LEU A 125 10.66 7.99 11.36
C LEU A 125 9.95 7.11 12.39
N ASN A 126 8.68 7.41 12.67
CA ASN A 126 7.83 6.60 13.55
C ASN A 126 6.37 6.71 13.11
N HIS A 127 5.88 5.68 12.42
CA HIS A 127 4.52 5.66 11.88
C HIS A 127 3.75 4.46 12.40
N LEU A 128 2.51 4.71 12.80
CA LEU A 128 1.50 3.67 13.01
C LEU A 128 0.83 3.43 11.66
N MET A 129 0.84 2.18 11.20
CA MET A 129 0.33 1.81 9.89
C MET A 129 -0.76 0.74 10.04
N GLU A 130 -1.81 0.89 9.24
CA GLU A 130 -2.97 0.01 9.18
C GLU A 130 -2.90 -0.85 7.92
N LYS A 131 -3.35 -2.11 8.03
CA LYS A 131 -3.33 -3.08 6.94
C LYS A 131 -4.37 -2.73 5.87
N LEU A 132 -3.92 -2.72 4.62
CA LEU A 132 -4.75 -2.52 3.42
C LEU A 132 -5.35 -3.83 2.91
N GLY A 133 -4.55 -4.89 2.90
CA GLY A 133 -4.88 -6.13 2.21
C GLY A 133 -3.68 -7.08 2.15
N THR A 134 -3.81 -8.17 1.41
CA THR A 134 -2.72 -9.14 1.19
C THR A 134 -1.64 -8.63 0.25
N ASP A 135 -1.97 -7.65 -0.59
CA ASP A 135 -1.06 -6.96 -1.48
C ASP A 135 -1.40 -5.45 -1.50
N TRP A 136 -0.52 -4.61 -2.05
CA TRP A 136 -0.83 -3.21 -2.39
C TRP A 136 -1.59 -3.12 -3.72
N ASP A 137 -1.90 -4.26 -4.33
CA ASP A 137 -2.10 -4.33 -5.75
C ASP A 137 -3.47 -3.84 -6.21
N VAL A 138 -3.52 -2.56 -6.57
CA VAL A 138 -4.62 -1.92 -7.29
C VAL A 138 -4.91 -2.61 -8.63
N ASN A 139 -4.04 -3.49 -9.16
CA ASN A 139 -4.31 -4.27 -10.37
C ASN A 139 -5.57 -5.12 -10.22
N SER A 140 -5.92 -5.57 -9.01
CA SER A 140 -7.17 -6.30 -8.80
C SER A 140 -8.42 -5.47 -9.16
N ILE A 141 -8.30 -4.13 -9.16
CA ILE A 141 -9.33 -3.16 -9.55
C ILE A 141 -9.22 -2.79 -11.05
N VAL A 142 -8.10 -3.07 -11.72
CA VAL A 142 -7.94 -2.79 -13.15
C VAL A 142 -8.82 -3.71 -13.98
N GLY A 143 -9.64 -3.16 -14.87
CA GLY A 143 -10.52 -3.93 -15.75
C GLY A 143 -11.66 -3.11 -16.34
N ASN A 144 -12.60 -3.80 -16.98
CA ASN A 144 -13.79 -3.19 -17.55
C ASN A 144 -14.98 -3.30 -16.59
N TYR A 145 -15.82 -2.29 -16.63
CA TYR A 145 -16.95 -2.11 -15.74
C TYR A 145 -18.14 -1.55 -16.51
N GLU A 146 -19.34 -2.01 -16.15
CA GLU A 146 -20.57 -1.69 -16.85
C GLU A 146 -21.68 -1.35 -15.86
N ASN A 147 -22.39 -0.27 -16.13
CA ASN A 147 -23.56 0.11 -15.36
C ASN A 147 -24.82 -0.51 -15.99
N HIS A 148 -25.48 -1.40 -15.25
CA HIS A 148 -26.67 -2.12 -15.69
C HIS A 148 -28.01 -1.43 -15.35
N LEU A 149 -27.99 -0.27 -14.66
CA LEU A 149 -29.21 0.49 -14.34
C LEU A 149 -29.98 0.92 -15.59
N TYR A 150 -29.30 1.03 -16.73
CA TYR A 150 -29.82 1.60 -17.97
C TYR A 150 -30.08 0.54 -19.06
N ASP A 151 -30.08 -0.75 -18.73
CA ASP A 151 -30.23 -1.84 -19.71
C ASP A 151 -31.61 -1.84 -20.38
N SER A 152 -32.64 -1.35 -19.68
CA SER A 152 -34.00 -1.18 -20.22
C SER A 152 -34.20 0.13 -20.99
N GLY A 153 -33.19 0.99 -21.07
CA GLY A 153 -33.25 2.26 -21.80
C GLY A 153 -32.31 3.34 -21.25
N GLY A 154 -31.85 4.23 -22.14
CA GLY A 154 -30.97 5.35 -21.77
C GLY A 154 -29.50 4.98 -21.60
N LYS A 155 -29.09 3.76 -21.98
CA LYS A 155 -27.68 3.34 -21.97
C LYS A 155 -26.89 4.12 -23.02
N ASN A 156 -25.69 4.58 -22.65
CA ASN A 156 -24.79 5.31 -23.53
C ASN A 156 -23.34 5.10 -23.07
N ASP A 157 -22.40 5.75 -23.75
CA ASP A 157 -20.96 5.55 -23.55
C ASP A 157 -20.42 6.02 -22.17
N TRP A 158 -21.22 6.74 -21.37
CA TRP A 158 -20.86 7.04 -19.99
C TRP A 158 -21.01 5.81 -19.07
N HIS A 159 -21.83 4.83 -19.46
CA HIS A 159 -22.18 3.66 -18.66
C HIS A 159 -21.20 2.49 -18.82
N TYR A 160 -20.14 2.67 -19.60
CA TYR A 160 -19.05 1.71 -19.78
C TYR A 160 -17.75 2.37 -19.37
N VAL A 161 -17.01 1.71 -18.49
CA VAL A 161 -15.82 2.26 -17.84
C VAL A 161 -14.69 1.26 -17.92
N THR A 162 -13.50 1.73 -18.27
CA THR A 162 -12.26 0.99 -18.10
C THR A 162 -11.48 1.65 -16.97
N ILE A 163 -11.17 0.87 -15.94
CA ILE A 163 -10.20 1.26 -14.92
C ILE A 163 -8.84 0.70 -15.33
N SER A 164 -7.84 1.57 -15.47
CA SER A 164 -6.48 1.19 -15.83
C SER A 164 -5.49 1.68 -14.78
N ARG A 165 -4.30 1.08 -14.73
CA ARG A 165 -3.26 1.48 -13.79
C ARG A 165 -2.40 2.59 -14.37
N ILE A 166 -2.19 3.66 -13.60
CA ILE A 166 -1.19 4.69 -13.90
C ILE A 166 0.12 4.33 -13.20
N ASP A 167 0.04 4.08 -11.89
CA ASP A 167 1.17 3.68 -11.06
C ASP A 167 0.68 2.75 -9.94
N ASP A 168 1.50 2.52 -8.92
CA ASP A 168 1.21 1.52 -7.89
C ASP A 168 0.01 1.87 -7.00
N ASN A 169 -0.27 3.16 -6.82
CA ASN A 169 -1.35 3.63 -5.95
C ASN A 169 -2.37 4.50 -6.70
N THR A 170 -2.15 4.74 -7.99
CA THR A 170 -3.02 5.56 -8.83
C THR A 170 -3.59 4.76 -9.99
N LEU A 171 -4.91 4.77 -10.09
CA LEU A 171 -5.67 4.25 -11.21
C LEU A 171 -6.23 5.40 -12.04
N GLN A 172 -6.52 5.14 -13.30
CA GLN A 172 -7.30 6.01 -14.18
C GLN A 172 -8.69 5.40 -14.35
N TRP A 173 -9.72 6.18 -14.06
CA TRP A 173 -11.05 5.96 -14.58
C TRP A 173 -11.13 6.50 -16.00
N LYS A 174 -11.69 5.73 -16.94
CA LYS A 174 -12.00 6.20 -18.29
C LYS A 174 -13.36 5.68 -18.74
N ASN A 175 -14.29 6.56 -19.10
CA ASN A 175 -15.52 6.12 -19.76
C ASN A 175 -15.32 5.92 -21.28
N ARG A 176 -16.30 5.32 -21.98
CA ARG A 176 -16.20 5.07 -23.43
C ARG A 176 -16.28 6.35 -24.28
N VAL A 177 -16.80 7.46 -23.73
CA VAL A 177 -16.73 8.80 -24.34
C VAL A 177 -15.30 9.35 -24.35
N GLY A 178 -14.42 8.82 -23.50
CA GLY A 178 -13.01 9.22 -23.39
C GLY A 178 -12.72 10.21 -22.26
N ILE A 179 -13.71 10.52 -21.41
CA ILE A 179 -13.49 11.32 -20.21
C ILE A 179 -12.77 10.47 -19.17
N THR A 180 -11.74 11.06 -18.56
CA THR A 180 -10.86 10.38 -17.60
C THR A 180 -10.68 11.17 -16.32
N TRP A 181 -10.42 10.47 -15.22
CA TRP A 181 -9.91 11.07 -13.98
C TRP A 181 -9.09 10.09 -13.15
N THR A 182 -8.33 10.57 -12.18
CA THR A 182 -7.55 9.70 -11.30
C THR A 182 -8.35 9.15 -10.13
N LEU A 183 -7.98 7.96 -9.68
CA LEU A 183 -8.43 7.35 -8.44
C LEU A 183 -7.18 6.96 -7.64
N HIS A 184 -7.13 7.35 -6.36
CA HIS A 184 -5.98 7.10 -5.49
C HIS A 184 -6.34 6.09 -4.41
N ALA A 185 -5.52 5.06 -4.26
CA ALA A 185 -5.66 4.07 -3.20
C ALA A 185 -5.61 4.74 -1.82
N THR A 186 -6.49 4.33 -0.92
CA THR A 186 -6.50 4.81 0.47
C THR A 186 -6.13 3.69 1.42
N LYS A 187 -6.11 3.99 2.72
CA LYS A 187 -5.86 2.96 3.73
C LYS A 187 -6.99 1.92 3.85
N HIS A 188 -8.16 2.24 3.30
CA HIS A 188 -9.30 1.35 3.22
C HIS A 188 -9.38 0.81 1.79
N ARG A 189 -9.21 -0.50 1.60
CA ARG A 189 -9.20 -1.15 0.27
C ARG A 189 -10.50 -0.91 -0.51
N GLU A 190 -11.60 -0.70 0.20
CA GLU A 190 -12.92 -0.42 -0.35
C GLU A 190 -13.05 1.03 -0.82
N ILE A 191 -12.15 1.93 -0.45
CA ILE A 191 -12.29 3.37 -0.72
C ILE A 191 -11.11 3.85 -1.56
N LEU A 192 -11.43 4.45 -2.71
CA LEU A 192 -10.50 5.23 -3.50
C LEU A 192 -10.85 6.71 -3.37
N LYS A 193 -9.84 7.57 -3.26
CA LYS A 193 -10.01 9.03 -3.38
C LYS A 193 -10.11 9.39 -4.85
N VAL A 194 -11.14 10.15 -5.21
CA VAL A 194 -11.30 10.67 -6.57
C VAL A 194 -10.37 11.87 -6.73
N GLY A 195 -9.65 11.92 -7.85
CA GLY A 195 -8.80 13.04 -8.21
C GLY A 195 -9.59 14.31 -8.50
N LYS A 196 -8.95 15.47 -8.28
CA LYS A 196 -9.54 16.78 -8.59
C LYS A 196 -9.74 17.03 -10.08
N ASP A 197 -9.17 16.18 -10.93
CA ASP A 197 -9.37 16.14 -12.37
C ASP A 197 -10.71 15.49 -12.77
N CYS A 198 -11.45 14.92 -11.82
CA CYS A 198 -12.80 14.43 -12.07
C CYS A 198 -13.79 15.58 -12.31
N PRO A 199 -14.58 15.55 -13.41
CA PRO A 199 -15.56 16.60 -13.72
C PRO A 199 -16.69 16.70 -12.68
N TYR A 200 -16.83 15.70 -11.82
CA TYR A 200 -17.84 15.65 -10.76
C TYR A 200 -17.27 15.92 -9.37
N PHE A 201 -15.97 16.23 -9.25
CA PHE A 201 -15.32 16.42 -7.95
C PHE A 201 -15.99 17.53 -7.13
N ASP A 202 -16.17 18.71 -7.73
CA ASP A 202 -16.82 19.86 -7.10
C ASP A 202 -18.35 19.68 -6.93
N HIS A 203 -18.91 18.64 -7.54
CA HIS A 203 -20.30 18.19 -7.34
C HIS A 203 -20.44 17.12 -6.24
N GLY A 204 -19.37 16.87 -5.47
CA GLY A 204 -19.38 15.99 -4.30
C GLY A 204 -18.87 14.56 -4.56
N HIS A 205 -18.50 14.21 -5.80
CA HIS A 205 -17.89 12.90 -6.09
C HIS A 205 -16.40 12.92 -5.75
N THR A 206 -16.09 12.81 -4.46
CA THR A 206 -14.72 12.87 -3.92
C THR A 206 -14.13 11.51 -3.56
N THR A 207 -14.97 10.47 -3.53
CA THR A 207 -14.57 9.07 -3.32
C THR A 207 -15.32 8.13 -4.26
N ALA A 208 -14.69 6.98 -4.54
CA ALA A 208 -15.29 5.85 -5.22
C ALA A 208 -15.15 4.60 -4.35
N THR A 209 -16.24 3.84 -4.21
CA THR A 209 -16.27 2.65 -3.35
C THR A 209 -16.13 1.39 -4.20
N VAL A 210 -15.10 0.59 -3.95
CA VAL A 210 -14.88 -0.71 -4.58
C VAL A 210 -15.68 -1.77 -3.83
N ILE A 211 -16.44 -2.58 -4.57
CA ILE A 211 -17.27 -3.66 -4.05
C ILE A 211 -16.48 -4.96 -4.20
N TRP A 212 -16.23 -5.64 -3.08
CA TRP A 212 -15.43 -6.87 -3.02
C TRP A 212 -16.28 -8.07 -2.61
N ASP A 213 -15.93 -9.24 -3.14
CA ASP A 213 -16.27 -10.55 -2.60
C ASP A 213 -14.98 -11.33 -2.31
N GLY A 214 -14.59 -11.37 -1.04
CA GLY A 214 -13.27 -11.84 -0.62
C GLY A 214 -12.14 -11.04 -1.29
N ASN A 215 -11.47 -11.66 -2.26
CA ASN A 215 -10.39 -11.04 -3.04
C ASN A 215 -10.79 -10.63 -4.46
N GLN A 216 -12.02 -10.94 -4.87
CA GLN A 216 -12.55 -10.60 -6.19
C GLN A 216 -13.24 -9.23 -6.15
N VAL A 217 -12.98 -8.38 -7.15
CA VAL A 217 -13.75 -7.14 -7.34
C VAL A 217 -15.04 -7.47 -8.07
N LEU A 218 -16.18 -7.16 -7.45
CA LEU A 218 -17.50 -7.27 -8.07
C LEU A 218 -17.92 -6.00 -8.81
N GLY A 219 -17.40 -4.84 -8.42
CA GLY A 219 -17.80 -3.57 -9.02
C GLY A 219 -17.19 -2.36 -8.33
N ILE A 220 -17.56 -1.18 -8.80
CA ILE A 220 -17.17 0.11 -8.25
C ILE A 220 -18.35 1.10 -8.30
N LEU A 221 -18.50 1.90 -7.25
CA LEU A 221 -19.47 3.00 -7.20
C LEU A 221 -18.83 4.26 -7.78
N GLY A 222 -19.41 4.76 -8.88
CA GLY A 222 -19.02 6.00 -9.53
C GLY A 222 -19.83 7.22 -9.06
N PRO A 223 -19.91 8.28 -9.89
CA PRO A 223 -20.67 9.48 -9.59
C PRO A 223 -22.11 9.19 -9.16
N TRP A 224 -22.60 9.91 -8.15
CA TRP A 224 -23.93 9.72 -7.52
C TRP A 224 -24.18 8.29 -6.99
N ASN A 225 -23.13 7.59 -6.55
CA ASN A 225 -23.18 6.21 -6.06
C ASN A 225 -23.74 5.21 -7.09
N LYS A 226 -23.66 5.54 -8.38
CA LYS A 226 -24.07 4.64 -9.44
C LYS A 226 -23.13 3.45 -9.49
N ARG A 227 -23.68 2.24 -9.44
CA ARG A 227 -22.94 0.98 -9.46
C ARG A 227 -22.52 0.63 -10.89
N TYR A 228 -21.24 0.31 -11.05
CA TYR A 228 -20.69 -0.31 -12.26
C TYR A 228 -20.18 -1.69 -11.86
N ASP A 229 -20.79 -2.73 -12.39
CA ASP A 229 -20.39 -4.12 -12.15
C ASP A 229 -19.15 -4.44 -12.97
N ARG A 230 -18.27 -5.26 -12.38
CA ARG A 230 -17.09 -5.77 -13.05
C ARG A 230 -17.55 -6.62 -14.24
N SER A 231 -17.17 -6.22 -15.44
CA SER A 231 -17.37 -7.03 -16.64
C SER A 231 -16.35 -8.18 -16.63
N ASN A 232 -16.79 -9.36 -17.08
CA ASN A 232 -15.90 -10.50 -17.31
C ASN A 232 -14.97 -10.27 -18.50
#